data_AF-A0A7S0TSF1-F1
#
_entry.id   AF-A0A7S0TSF1-F1
#
_cell.length_a   1.000
_cell.length_b   1.000
_cell.length_c   1.000
_cell.angle_alpha   90.00
_cell.angle_beta   90.00
_cell.angle_gamma   90.00
#
_symmetry.space_group_name_H-M   'P 1'
#
loop_
_entity.id
_entity.type
_entity.pdbx_description
1 polymer ?
#
loop_
_entity_poly.entity_id
_entity_poly.type
_entity_poly.pdbx_seq_one_letter_code
_entity_poly.pdbx_strand_id
1 'polypeptide(L)'
;GAGFEGRGGGFERLAQPYVRVIQHIVLTHPSQREWVLGMLGRVWALSLEMATEEKVHAMELSVDMLVLLLRQGMVLRCLSVMCRWLPTAEAEVQRRCLVGVLGAAAPPYSLRFVAAVLGLFGVMQNLELLHHQDSKGLVGEFVDHVREQRGKYNLDDDANKALERAIAVSWA
;
A
#
# COMPACT_ATOMS: atom_id res chain seq x y z
N GLY A 1 42.40 -12.36 -11.45
CA GLY A 1 41.21 -11.52 -11.30
C GLY A 1 40.21 -12.29 -10.49
N ALA A 2 39.94 -11.86 -9.26
CA ALA A 2 38.97 -12.53 -8.39
C ALA A 2 37.56 -12.11 -8.82
N GLY A 3 36.73 -13.10 -9.18
CA GLY A 3 35.33 -12.92 -9.48
C GLY A 3 34.55 -12.55 -8.22
N PHE A 4 33.81 -11.45 -8.30
CA PHE A 4 32.77 -11.13 -7.33
C PHE A 4 31.51 -11.90 -7.74
N GLU A 5 31.33 -13.10 -7.18
CA GLU A 5 30.01 -13.70 -7.06
C GLU A 5 29.25 -12.94 -5.96
N GLY A 6 28.68 -11.80 -6.35
CA GLY A 6 27.82 -10.99 -5.50
C GLY A 6 26.47 -11.66 -5.32
N ARG A 7 26.28 -12.38 -4.20
CA ARG A 7 24.95 -12.70 -3.69
C ARG A 7 24.17 -11.39 -3.47
N GLY A 8 23.11 -11.18 -4.27
CA GLY A 8 21.94 -10.27 -4.24
C GLY A 8 21.75 -9.11 -3.23
N GLY A 9 22.68 -8.75 -2.33
CA GLY A 9 22.43 -7.79 -1.24
C GLY A 9 23.22 -6.48 -1.33
N GLY A 10 23.93 -6.22 -2.43
CA GLY A 10 24.75 -5.01 -2.59
C GLY A 10 23.91 -3.73 -2.64
N PHE A 11 22.78 -3.78 -3.36
CA PHE A 11 21.88 -2.65 -3.55
C PHE A 11 21.15 -2.26 -2.26
N GLU A 12 20.68 -3.24 -1.48
CA GLU A 12 20.01 -2.98 -0.20
C GLU A 12 20.94 -2.24 0.79
N ARG A 13 22.21 -2.66 0.88
CA ARG A 13 23.20 -2.03 1.77
C ARG A 13 23.45 -0.57 1.42
N LEU A 14 23.43 -0.24 0.12
CA LEU A 14 23.63 1.12 -0.36
C LEU A 14 22.38 1.98 -0.21
N ALA A 15 21.18 1.41 -0.34
CA ALA A 15 19.90 2.13 -0.21
C ALA A 15 19.52 2.45 1.25
N GLN A 16 19.85 1.58 2.19
CA GLN A 16 19.44 1.68 3.60
C GLN A 16 19.75 3.04 4.27
N PRO A 17 20.95 3.65 4.11
CA PRO A 17 21.22 4.97 4.66
C PRO A 17 20.27 6.05 4.14
N TYR A 18 19.95 6.02 2.84
CA TYR A 18 19.03 6.98 2.23
C TYR A 18 17.60 6.78 2.74
N VAL A 19 17.15 5.53 2.87
CA VAL A 19 15.84 5.22 3.46
C VAL A 19 15.72 5.81 4.86
N ARG A 20 16.75 5.64 5.71
CA ARG A 20 16.75 6.19 7.08
C ARG A 20 16.70 7.72 7.09
N VAL A 21 17.39 8.38 6.18
CA VAL A 21 17.33 9.85 6.03
C VAL A 21 15.91 10.27 5.62
N ILE A 22 15.30 9.59 4.65
CA ILE A 22 13.94 9.88 4.20
C ILE A 22 12.93 9.66 5.33
N GLN A 23 13.04 8.55 6.06
CA GLN A 23 12.22 8.27 7.24
C GLN A 23 12.35 9.39 8.27
N HIS A 24 13.57 9.83 8.56
CA HIS A 24 13.81 10.96 9.46
C HIS A 24 13.10 12.22 8.96
N ILE A 25 13.26 12.59 7.69
CA ILE A 25 12.58 13.75 7.09
C ILE A 25 11.05 13.65 7.25
N VAL A 26 10.46 12.49 6.97
CA VAL A 26 9.01 12.26 7.08
C VAL A 26 8.52 12.49 8.52
N LEU A 27 9.31 12.05 9.51
CA LEU A 27 8.98 12.16 10.93
C LEU A 27 9.18 13.59 11.45
N THR A 28 10.25 14.28 11.07
CA THR A 28 10.65 15.56 11.67
C THR A 28 10.23 16.79 10.87
N HIS A 29 9.95 16.67 9.58
CA HIS A 29 9.66 17.80 8.70
C HIS A 29 8.33 17.62 7.94
N PRO A 30 7.17 17.94 8.56
CA PRO A 30 5.85 17.76 7.92
C PRO A 30 5.69 18.46 6.57
N SER A 31 6.31 19.63 6.40
CA SER A 31 6.29 20.38 5.13
C SER A 31 7.00 19.68 3.97
N GLN A 32 7.90 18.74 4.25
CA GLN A 32 8.67 18.01 3.24
C GLN A 32 7.98 16.72 2.78
N ARG A 33 6.89 16.30 3.42
CA ARG A 33 6.29 15.00 3.16
C ARG A 33 5.69 14.89 1.75
N GLU A 34 5.16 15.98 1.19
CA GLU A 34 4.72 16.03 -0.22
C GLU A 34 5.89 15.88 -1.20
N TRP A 35 7.05 16.44 -0.87
CA TRP A 35 8.26 16.26 -1.68
C TRP A 35 8.74 14.79 -1.63
N VAL A 36 8.71 14.18 -0.44
CA VAL A 36 9.00 12.75 -0.28
C VAL A 36 8.04 11.91 -1.11
N LEU A 37 6.73 12.18 -1.06
CA LEU A 37 5.73 11.49 -1.87
C LEU A 37 6.03 11.59 -3.37
N GLY A 38 6.39 12.79 -3.86
CA GLY A 38 6.79 13.00 -5.25
C GLY A 38 8.07 12.25 -5.64
N MET A 39 9.03 12.16 -4.73
CA MET A 39 10.25 11.37 -4.93
C MET A 39 9.95 9.87 -4.99
N LEU A 40 9.09 9.33 -4.10
CA LEU A 40 8.66 7.93 -4.16
C LEU A 40 7.97 7.61 -5.49
N GLY A 41 7.20 8.55 -6.05
CA GLY A 41 6.63 8.40 -7.40
C GLY A 41 7.67 8.25 -8.52
N ARG A 42 8.81 8.92 -8.41
CA ARG A 42 9.93 8.73 -9.35
C ARG A 42 10.62 7.38 -9.14
N VAL A 43 10.83 6.97 -7.90
CA VAL A 43 11.41 5.65 -7.59
C VAL A 43 10.51 4.53 -8.12
N TRP A 44 9.20 4.65 -7.92
CA TRP A 44 8.22 3.71 -8.47
C TRP A 44 8.27 3.65 -9.99
N ALA A 45 8.25 4.81 -10.66
CA ALA A 45 8.32 4.86 -12.13
C ALA A 45 9.59 4.18 -12.67
N LEU A 46 10.75 4.47 -12.07
CA LEU A 46 12.01 3.83 -12.44
C LEU A 46 12.00 2.33 -12.18
N SER A 47 11.37 1.87 -11.09
CA SER A 47 11.29 0.44 -10.77
C SER A 47 10.61 -0.39 -11.86
N LEU A 48 9.67 0.22 -12.60
CA LEU A 48 8.97 -0.44 -13.71
C LEU A 48 9.90 -0.78 -14.89
N GLU A 49 11.06 -0.12 -14.98
CA GLU A 49 12.07 -0.33 -16.03
C GLU A 49 13.20 -1.27 -15.59
N MET A 50 13.18 -1.75 -14.33
CA MET A 50 14.25 -2.56 -13.73
C MET A 50 14.05 -4.07 -13.95
N ALA A 51 15.11 -4.84 -13.69
CA ALA A 51 15.03 -6.29 -13.60
C ALA A 51 14.09 -6.73 -12.46
N THR A 52 13.48 -7.91 -12.58
CA THR A 52 12.36 -8.35 -11.73
C THR A 52 12.66 -8.28 -10.21
N GLU A 53 13.84 -8.69 -9.78
CA GLU A 53 14.21 -8.69 -8.35
C GLU A 53 14.37 -7.27 -7.80
N GLU A 54 15.10 -6.41 -8.53
CA GLU A 54 15.31 -5.01 -8.13
C GLU A 54 14.02 -4.19 -8.20
N LYS A 55 13.16 -4.49 -9.20
CA LYS A 55 11.81 -3.93 -9.34
C LYS A 55 10.99 -4.19 -8.08
N VAL A 56 10.88 -5.45 -7.65
CA VAL A 56 10.08 -5.82 -6.47
C VAL A 56 10.63 -5.12 -5.22
N HIS A 57 11.94 -5.13 -5.00
CA HIS A 57 12.54 -4.47 -3.84
C HIS A 57 12.26 -2.95 -3.82
N ALA A 58 12.43 -2.26 -4.95
CA ALA A 58 12.14 -0.83 -5.05
C ALA A 58 10.66 -0.51 -4.81
N MET A 59 9.76 -1.38 -5.30
CA MET A 59 8.32 -1.27 -5.07
C MET A 59 7.97 -1.47 -3.58
N GLU A 60 8.51 -2.49 -2.92
CA GLU A 60 8.29 -2.75 -1.50
C GLU A 60 8.75 -1.59 -0.63
N LEU A 61 9.95 -1.06 -0.89
CA LEU A 61 10.49 0.11 -0.21
C LEU A 61 9.59 1.33 -0.39
N SER A 62 9.08 1.53 -1.61
CA SER A 62 8.16 2.63 -1.92
C SER A 62 6.83 2.49 -1.16
N VAL A 63 6.30 1.27 -1.04
CA VAL A 63 5.10 0.97 -0.26
C VAL A 63 5.34 1.21 1.23
N ASP A 64 6.46 0.74 1.79
CA ASP A 64 6.79 0.95 3.20
C ASP A 64 6.87 2.45 3.56
N MET A 65 7.43 3.27 2.66
CA MET A 65 7.46 4.72 2.83
C MET A 65 6.11 5.40 2.65
N LEU A 66 5.27 4.91 1.73
CA LEU A 66 3.89 5.38 1.62
C LEU A 66 3.07 5.07 2.89
N VAL A 67 3.24 3.88 3.46
CA VAL A 67 2.58 3.48 4.71
C VAL A 67 3.07 4.35 5.87
N LEU A 68 4.37 4.68 5.92
CA LEU A 68 4.89 5.63 6.90
C LEU A 68 4.24 7.01 6.74
N LEU A 69 4.17 7.54 5.52
CA LEU A 69 3.49 8.83 5.24
C LEU A 69 2.01 8.80 5.63
N LEU A 70 1.32 7.67 5.39
CA LEU A 70 -0.07 7.46 5.79
C LEU A 70 -0.21 7.52 7.32
N ARG A 71 0.66 6.84 8.07
CA ARG A 71 0.71 6.90 9.54
C ARG A 71 0.98 8.31 10.07
N GLN A 72 1.66 9.14 9.29
CA GLN A 72 1.92 10.55 9.62
C GLN A 72 0.78 11.51 9.21
N GLY A 73 -0.37 10.99 8.76
CA GLY A 73 -1.57 11.76 8.47
C GLY A 73 -1.80 12.11 6.99
N MET A 74 -0.93 11.67 6.07
CA MET A 74 -1.11 11.89 4.62
C MET A 74 -2.04 10.86 3.96
N VAL A 75 -3.11 10.48 4.66
CA VAL A 75 -3.92 9.30 4.35
C VAL A 75 -4.46 9.30 2.92
N LEU A 76 -5.28 10.28 2.56
CA LEU A 76 -5.95 10.28 1.25
C LEU A 76 -4.99 10.45 0.07
N ARG A 77 -3.89 11.19 0.26
CA ARG A 77 -2.84 11.35 -0.77
C ARG A 77 -2.13 10.03 -1.03
N CYS A 78 -1.74 9.33 0.03
CA CYS A 78 -1.12 8.00 -0.09
C CYS A 78 -2.07 7.01 -0.76
N LEU A 79 -3.34 6.93 -0.33
CA LEU A 79 -4.31 6.01 -0.92
C LEU A 79 -4.55 6.30 -2.42
N SER A 80 -4.65 7.57 -2.81
CA SER A 80 -4.79 7.95 -4.22
C SER A 80 -3.57 7.54 -5.06
N VAL A 81 -2.36 7.63 -4.51
CA VAL A 81 -1.15 7.15 -5.16
C VAL A 81 -1.17 5.63 -5.29
N MET A 82 -1.52 4.92 -4.22
CA MET A 82 -1.63 3.45 -4.20
C MET A 82 -2.62 2.92 -5.24
N CYS A 83 -3.79 3.56 -5.42
CA CYS A 83 -4.75 3.17 -6.46
C CYS A 83 -4.15 3.17 -7.88
N ARG A 84 -3.16 4.03 -8.15
CA ARG A 84 -2.47 4.09 -9.44
C ARG A 84 -1.35 3.07 -9.57
N TRP A 85 -0.72 2.73 -8.46
CA TRP A 85 0.45 1.84 -8.42
C TRP A 85 0.06 0.37 -8.39
N LEU A 86 -0.95 0.02 -7.57
CA LEU A 86 -1.41 -1.35 -7.36
C LEU A 86 -1.65 -2.16 -8.64
N PRO A 87 -2.31 -1.63 -9.70
CA PRO A 87 -2.56 -2.40 -10.93
C PRO A 87 -1.29 -2.91 -11.63
N THR A 88 -0.16 -2.23 -11.42
CA THR A 88 1.14 -2.54 -12.04
C THR A 88 2.09 -3.28 -11.08
N ALA A 89 1.68 -3.45 -9.83
CA ALA A 89 2.48 -4.05 -8.78
C ALA A 89 2.34 -5.58 -8.81
N GLU A 90 3.39 -6.28 -8.39
CA GLU A 90 3.31 -7.74 -8.18
C GLU A 90 2.34 -8.08 -7.05
N ALA A 91 1.78 -9.30 -7.08
CA ALA A 91 0.78 -9.78 -6.12
C ALA A 91 1.19 -9.54 -4.65
N GLU A 92 2.45 -9.84 -4.32
CA GLU A 92 2.98 -9.68 -2.96
C GLU A 92 3.05 -8.20 -2.53
N VAL A 93 3.43 -7.30 -3.45
CA VAL A 93 3.44 -5.86 -3.20
C VAL A 93 2.02 -5.33 -3.02
N GLN A 94 1.05 -5.82 -3.80
CA GLN A 94 -0.35 -5.45 -3.63
C GLN A 94 -0.87 -5.85 -2.25
N ARG A 95 -0.57 -7.08 -1.80
CA ARG A 95 -0.93 -7.59 -0.47
C ARG A 95 -0.30 -6.73 0.63
N ARG A 96 1.01 -6.50 0.58
CA ARG A 96 1.76 -5.71 1.58
C ARG A 96 1.21 -4.29 1.69
N CYS A 97 0.88 -3.67 0.55
CA CYS A 97 0.29 -2.35 0.51
C CYS A 97 -1.03 -2.30 1.29
N LEU A 98 -1.93 -3.25 1.03
CA LEU A 98 -3.23 -3.27 1.69
C LEU A 98 -3.12 -3.57 3.19
N VAL A 99 -2.30 -4.56 3.56
CA VAL A 99 -2.02 -4.88 4.96
C VAL A 99 -1.44 -3.67 5.68
N GLY A 100 -0.51 -2.95 5.05
CA GLY A 100 0.08 -1.74 5.59
C GLY A 100 -0.94 -0.61 5.82
N VAL A 101 -1.89 -0.44 4.90
CA VAL A 101 -2.99 0.54 5.03
C VAL A 101 -3.93 0.17 6.17
N LEU A 102 -4.45 -1.06 6.15
CA LEU A 102 -5.44 -1.51 7.14
C LEU A 102 -4.84 -1.65 8.53
N GLY A 103 -3.60 -2.14 8.63
CA GLY A 103 -2.86 -2.23 9.89
C GLY A 103 -2.38 -0.87 10.43
N ALA A 104 -2.53 0.21 9.67
CA ALA A 104 -2.26 1.58 10.12
C ALA A 104 -3.53 2.36 10.50
N ALA A 105 -4.71 1.75 10.35
CA ALA A 105 -5.99 2.38 10.62
C ALA A 105 -6.79 1.56 11.64
N ALA A 106 -7.69 2.22 12.35
CA ALA A 106 -8.64 1.59 13.26
C ALA A 106 -9.99 2.32 13.16
N PRO A 107 -11.11 1.65 13.45
CA PRO A 107 -12.41 2.31 13.46
C PRO A 107 -12.50 3.37 14.59
N PRO A 108 -13.32 4.43 14.44
CA PRO A 108 -14.24 4.68 13.34
C PRO A 108 -13.53 5.21 12.08
N TYR A 109 -13.92 4.69 10.91
CA TYR A 109 -13.41 5.14 9.62
C TYR A 109 -14.21 6.32 9.07
N SER A 110 -13.54 7.26 8.40
CA SER A 110 -14.23 8.29 7.63
C SER A 110 -14.75 7.74 6.29
N LEU A 111 -15.84 8.32 5.76
CA LEU A 111 -16.37 7.94 4.44
C LEU A 111 -15.30 8.01 3.33
N ARG A 112 -14.46 9.05 3.34
CA ARG A 112 -13.41 9.24 2.34
C ARG A 112 -12.34 8.15 2.43
N PHE A 113 -12.03 7.69 3.64
CA PHE A 113 -11.11 6.56 3.84
C PHE A 113 -11.73 5.27 3.32
N VAL A 114 -12.97 4.96 3.70
CA VAL A 114 -13.67 3.74 3.26
C VAL A 114 -13.76 3.70 1.74
N ALA A 115 -14.23 4.78 1.10
CA ALA A 115 -14.31 4.85 -0.36
C ALA A 115 -12.95 4.67 -1.03
N ALA A 116 -11.88 5.24 -0.46
CA ALA A 116 -10.53 5.09 -1.00
C ALA A 116 -10.01 3.64 -0.86
N VAL A 117 -10.22 2.98 0.28
CA VAL A 117 -9.83 1.57 0.49
C VAL A 117 -10.63 0.64 -0.42
N LEU A 118 -11.94 0.86 -0.57
CA LEU A 118 -12.77 0.11 -1.53
C LEU A 118 -12.30 0.36 -2.97
N GLY A 119 -11.83 1.57 -3.27
CA GLY A 119 -11.14 1.88 -4.54
C GLY A 119 -9.90 1.02 -4.75
N LEU A 120 -9.10 0.77 -3.70
CA LEU A 120 -7.97 -0.17 -3.77
C LEU A 120 -8.45 -1.59 -4.09
N PHE A 121 -9.53 -2.08 -3.45
CA PHE A 121 -10.11 -3.39 -3.77
C PHE A 121 -10.59 -3.47 -5.23
N GLY A 122 -11.18 -2.37 -5.74
CA GLY A 122 -11.67 -2.29 -7.10
C GLY A 122 -10.58 -2.48 -8.15
N VAL A 123 -9.38 -1.93 -7.90
CA VAL A 123 -8.25 -1.99 -8.84
C VAL A 123 -7.36 -3.24 -8.69
N MET A 124 -7.53 -4.02 -7.61
CA MET A 124 -6.84 -5.29 -7.45
C MET A 124 -7.42 -6.36 -8.38
N GLN A 125 -6.53 -7.05 -9.10
CA GLN A 125 -6.91 -8.08 -10.06
C GLN A 125 -7.44 -9.34 -9.38
N ASN A 126 -6.86 -9.71 -8.23
CA ASN A 126 -7.26 -10.88 -7.47
C ASN A 126 -7.28 -10.57 -5.96
N LEU A 127 -8.48 -10.53 -5.37
CA LEU A 127 -8.68 -10.31 -3.94
C LEU A 127 -8.35 -11.56 -3.11
N GLU A 128 -8.36 -12.76 -3.69
CA GLU A 128 -8.00 -14.00 -3.00
C GLU A 128 -6.53 -14.02 -2.56
N LEU A 129 -5.68 -13.17 -3.17
CA LEU A 129 -4.31 -12.93 -2.72
C LEU A 129 -4.22 -12.45 -1.26
N LEU A 130 -5.33 -11.95 -0.72
CA LEU A 130 -5.46 -11.46 0.64
C LEU A 130 -5.86 -12.55 1.64
N HIS A 131 -6.01 -13.82 1.22
CA HIS A 131 -6.28 -14.95 2.11
C HIS A 131 -5.05 -15.40 2.95
N HIS A 132 -3.94 -14.67 2.89
CA HIS A 132 -2.80 -14.90 3.78
C HIS A 132 -3.20 -14.65 5.24
N GLN A 133 -2.61 -15.41 6.19
CA GLN A 133 -2.98 -15.35 7.61
C GLN A 133 -2.95 -13.91 8.18
N ASP A 134 -1.95 -13.11 7.79
CA ASP A 134 -1.77 -11.73 8.29
C ASP A 134 -2.75 -10.72 7.67
N SER A 135 -3.25 -10.97 6.46
CA SER A 135 -4.16 -10.06 5.76
C SER A 135 -5.63 -10.41 6.00
N LYS A 136 -5.93 -11.70 6.18
CA LYS A 136 -7.31 -12.21 6.32
C LYS A 136 -8.06 -11.54 7.47
N GLY A 137 -7.42 -11.42 8.64
CA GLY A 137 -8.05 -10.77 9.81
C GLY A 137 -8.34 -9.29 9.58
N LEU A 138 -7.34 -8.52 9.14
CA LEU A 138 -7.49 -7.07 8.90
C LEU A 138 -8.51 -6.75 7.82
N VAL A 139 -8.50 -7.51 6.73
CA VAL A 139 -9.45 -7.31 5.62
C VAL A 139 -10.85 -7.73 6.03
N GLY A 140 -11.00 -8.87 6.73
CA GLY A 140 -12.28 -9.31 7.28
C GLY A 140 -12.89 -8.28 8.23
N GLU A 141 -12.14 -7.81 9.23
CA GLU A 141 -12.59 -6.79 10.18
C GLU A 141 -13.02 -5.49 9.47
N PHE A 142 -12.27 -5.05 8.46
CA PHE A 142 -12.64 -3.88 7.67
C PHE A 142 -13.95 -4.10 6.89
N VAL A 143 -14.07 -5.24 6.19
CA VAL A 143 -15.26 -5.58 5.38
C VAL A 143 -16.49 -5.70 6.27
N ASP A 144 -16.38 -6.37 7.41
CA ASP A 144 -17.47 -6.53 8.38
C ASP A 144 -17.90 -5.18 8.95
N HIS A 145 -16.96 -4.33 9.36
CA HIS A 145 -17.27 -2.98 9.85
C HIS A 145 -18.01 -2.14 8.80
N VAL A 146 -17.54 -2.14 7.55
CA VAL A 146 -18.17 -1.37 6.46
C VAL A 146 -19.55 -1.92 6.13
N ARG A 147 -19.72 -3.25 6.17
CA ARG A 147 -21.00 -3.93 5.96
C ARG A 147 -22.01 -3.59 7.05
N GLU A 148 -21.64 -3.69 8.32
CA GLU A 148 -22.51 -3.36 9.45
C GLU A 148 -22.90 -1.88 9.47
N GLN A 149 -21.99 -1.01 9.03
CA GLN A 149 -22.21 0.43 8.98
C GLN A 149 -22.57 0.96 7.59
N ARG A 150 -23.02 0.10 6.67
CA ARG A 150 -23.33 0.48 5.28
C ARG A 150 -24.30 1.65 5.19
N GLY A 151 -25.31 1.72 6.06
CA GLY A 151 -26.26 2.84 6.10
C GLY A 151 -25.66 4.19 6.52
N LYS A 152 -24.46 4.21 7.10
CA LYS A 152 -23.73 5.43 7.46
C LYS A 152 -22.78 5.90 6.36
N TYR A 153 -22.28 4.97 5.55
CA TYR A 153 -21.41 5.27 4.43
C TYR A 153 -22.26 5.40 3.16
N ASN A 154 -22.54 6.63 2.73
CA ASN A 154 -23.22 6.87 1.45
C ASN A 154 -22.27 6.56 0.28
N LEU A 155 -22.01 5.27 0.06
CA LEU A 155 -21.10 4.74 -0.95
C LEU A 155 -21.71 4.86 -2.34
N ASP A 156 -20.90 5.19 -3.33
CA ASP A 156 -21.29 5.15 -4.74
C ASP A 156 -21.39 3.70 -5.26
N ASP A 157 -21.88 3.54 -6.48
CA ASP A 157 -22.11 2.23 -7.09
C ASP A 157 -20.82 1.42 -7.25
N ASP A 158 -19.70 2.08 -7.54
CA ASP A 158 -18.41 1.42 -7.75
C ASP A 158 -17.81 0.92 -6.43
N ALA A 159 -17.87 1.73 -5.38
CA ALA A 159 -17.49 1.32 -4.03
C ALA A 159 -18.40 0.20 -3.51
N ASN A 160 -19.71 0.25 -3.77
CA ASN A 160 -20.62 -0.84 -3.44
C ASN A 160 -20.24 -2.14 -4.17
N LYS A 161 -19.97 -2.09 -5.48
CA LYS A 161 -19.52 -3.28 -6.23
C LYS A 161 -18.21 -3.85 -5.68
N ALA A 162 -17.25 -2.99 -5.33
CA ALA A 162 -15.99 -3.41 -4.72
C ALA A 162 -16.22 -4.08 -3.35
N LEU A 163 -17.14 -3.53 -2.54
CA LEU A 163 -17.54 -4.13 -1.27
C LEU A 163 -18.22 -5.50 -1.46
N GLU A 164 -19.17 -5.62 -2.39
CA GLU A 164 -19.82 -6.91 -2.66
C GLU A 164 -18.82 -7.97 -3.17
N ARG A 165 -17.87 -7.58 -4.02
CA ARG A 165 -16.76 -8.45 -4.42
C ARG A 165 -15.93 -8.89 -3.22
N ALA A 166 -15.62 -7.98 -2.31
CA ALA A 166 -14.89 -8.31 -1.09
C ALA A 166 -15.71 -9.22 -0.17
N ILE A 167 -17.02 -9.01 0.00
CA ILE A 167 -17.89 -9.88 0.81
C ILE A 167 -18.00 -11.29 0.23
N ALA A 168 -18.03 -11.41 -1.10
CA ALA A 168 -18.10 -12.71 -1.78
C ALA A 168 -16.83 -13.55 -1.57
N VAL A 169 -15.68 -12.89 -1.36
CA VAL A 169 -14.42 -13.51 -0.97
C VAL A 169 -14.53 -13.85 0.53
N SER A 170 -14.83 -15.11 0.85
CA SER A 170 -15.10 -15.53 2.23
C SER A 170 -13.89 -15.31 3.16
N TRP A 171 -14.03 -14.42 4.14
CA TRP A 171 -13.01 -14.13 5.16
C TRP A 171 -13.13 -14.97 6.45
N ALA A 172 -14.10 -15.89 6.53
CA ALA A 172 -14.28 -16.86 7.63
C ALA A 172 -13.18 -17.93 7.64
#